data_AF-A0A4Q5QF05-F1
#
_entry.id   AF-A0A4Q5QF05-F1
#
_cell.length_a   1.000
_cell.length_b   1.000
_cell.length_c   1.000
_cell.angle_alpha   90.00
_cell.angle_beta   90.00
_cell.angle_gamma   90.00
#
_symmetry.space_group_name_H-M   'P 1'
#
loop_
_entity.id
_entity.type
_entity.pdbx_description
1 polymer ?
#
loop_
_entity_poly.entity_id
_entity_poly.type
_entity_poly.pdbx_seq_one_letter_code
_entity_poly.pdbx_strand_id
1 'polypeptide(L)'
;MAPTLRPGAWRSILAPGLVSLICLAILLGLGVWQLERKGEKEALISRILARSKVEPPAALPPTQSWDQARDEFRRVRVTGRFRHEAETLVHGLAAGEVPGRALQGYYVLTPFLLENGGSILINRGFVPTELKAPANRAAGQVDGITTVTGILRGSEPRTMFVPAPDPVR
;
A
#
# COMPACT_ATOMS: atom_id res chain seq x y z
N MET A 1 25.18 5.95 67.57
CA MET A 1 25.82 6.14 66.26
C MET A 1 24.72 6.55 65.28
N ALA A 2 24.49 7.85 65.09
CA ALA A 2 23.42 8.36 64.23
C ALA A 2 24.01 8.67 62.84
N PRO A 3 23.44 8.14 61.74
CA PRO A 3 23.98 8.40 60.41
C PRO A 3 23.66 9.84 60.00
N THR A 4 24.71 10.65 59.87
CA THR A 4 24.62 12.00 59.33
C THR A 4 24.50 11.92 57.81
N LEU A 5 23.30 12.21 57.27
CA LEU A 5 23.09 12.31 55.83
C LEU A 5 23.95 13.46 55.27
N ARG A 6 24.81 13.13 54.29
CA ARG A 6 25.76 14.08 53.68
C ARG A 6 25.01 15.21 52.95
N PRO A 7 25.19 16.49 53.34
CA PRO A 7 24.59 17.61 52.63
C PRO A 7 25.31 17.79 51.29
N GLY A 8 24.67 17.33 50.21
CA GLY A 8 25.23 17.35 48.85
C GLY A 8 24.65 16.28 47.92
N ALA A 9 24.14 15.19 48.49
CA ALA A 9 23.57 14.07 47.72
C ALA A 9 22.30 14.43 46.91
N TRP A 10 21.53 15.43 47.36
CA TRP A 10 20.33 15.88 46.64
C TRP A 10 20.66 16.50 45.27
N ARG A 11 21.74 17.30 45.18
CA ARG A 11 22.22 17.90 43.93
C ARG A 11 22.65 16.86 42.90
N SER A 12 23.22 15.73 43.35
CA SER A 12 23.59 14.62 42.45
C SER A 12 22.40 13.83 41.91
N ILE A 13 21.21 13.94 42.51
CA ILE A 13 19.98 13.25 42.06
C ILE A 13 19.14 14.14 41.14
N LEU A 14 19.29 15.47 41.19
CA LEU A 14 18.53 16.40 40.35
C LEU A 14 18.79 16.18 38.85
N ALA A 15 20.05 16.01 38.45
CA ALA A 15 20.40 15.78 37.05
C ALA A 15 19.82 14.48 36.48
N PRO A 16 20.04 13.29 37.09
CA PRO A 16 19.41 12.05 36.59
C PRO A 16 17.88 12.08 36.73
N GLY A 17 17.33 12.76 37.74
CA GLY A 17 15.88 12.97 37.88
C GLY A 17 15.30 13.80 36.73
N LEU A 18 15.94 14.90 36.35
CA LEU A 18 15.52 15.73 35.22
C LEU A 18 15.60 14.97 33.89
N VAL A 19 16.70 14.24 33.65
CA VAL A 19 16.84 13.39 32.46
C VAL A 19 15.72 12.34 32.44
N SER A 20 15.45 11.70 33.58
CA SER A 20 14.38 10.70 33.67
C SER A 20 13.00 11.29 33.35
N LEU A 21 12.70 12.51 33.81
CA LEU A 21 11.46 13.22 33.49
C LEU A 21 11.36 13.58 32.00
N ILE A 22 12.45 14.03 31.38
CA ILE A 22 12.50 14.32 29.94
C ILE A 22 12.27 13.02 29.14
N CYS A 23 12.97 11.94 29.49
CA CYS A 23 12.76 10.64 28.86
C CYS A 23 11.31 10.15 29.02
N LEU A 24 10.74 10.28 30.21
CA LEU A 24 9.34 9.93 30.46
C LEU A 24 8.39 10.75 29.58
N ALA A 25 8.59 12.06 29.46
CA ALA A 25 7.77 12.92 28.60
C ALA A 25 7.85 12.51 27.12
N ILE A 26 9.05 12.18 26.63
CA ILE A 26 9.24 11.67 25.26
C ILE A 26 8.51 10.33 25.06
N LEU A 27 8.66 9.39 26.01
CA LEU A 27 8.01 8.08 25.92
C LEU A 27 6.48 8.18 25.94
N LEU A 28 5.93 9.06 26.76
CA LEU A 28 4.49 9.34 26.77
C LEU A 28 4.03 9.96 25.44
N GLY A 29 4.77 10.93 24.91
CA GLY A 29 4.48 11.53 23.60
C GLY A 29 4.51 10.49 22.47
N LEU A 30 5.52 9.62 22.45
CA LEU A 30 5.60 8.51 21.51
C LEU A 30 4.45 7.50 21.71
N GLY A 31 4.06 7.23 22.96
CA GLY A 31 2.93 6.36 23.29
C GLY A 31 1.60 6.89 22.72
N VAL A 32 1.33 8.18 22.89
CA VAL A 32 0.15 8.85 22.31
C VAL A 32 0.19 8.77 20.79
N TRP A 33 1.34 9.09 20.18
CA TRP A 33 1.52 9.01 18.73
C TRP A 33 1.26 7.59 18.18
N GLN A 34 1.71 6.55 18.87
CA GLN A 34 1.45 5.16 18.47
C GLN A 34 -0.05 4.84 18.47
N LEU A 35 -0.81 5.33 19.45
CA LEU A 35 -2.27 5.15 19.52
C LEU A 35 -3.01 5.90 18.42
N GLU A 36 -2.62 7.14 18.15
CA GLU A 36 -3.16 7.93 17.03
C GLU A 36 -2.90 7.23 15.70
N ARG A 37 -1.64 6.82 15.47
CA ARG A 37 -1.23 6.14 14.24
C ARG A 37 -1.93 4.79 14.06
N LYS A 38 -2.23 4.08 15.16
CA LYS A 38 -3.09 2.89 15.14
C LYS A 38 -4.51 3.24 14.70
N GLY A 39 -5.12 4.27 15.29
CA GLY A 39 -6.46 4.72 14.93
C GLY A 39 -6.59 5.10 13.46
N GLU A 40 -5.61 5.82 12.91
CA GLU A 40 -5.54 6.15 11.48
C GLU A 40 -5.51 4.90 10.58
N LYS A 41 -4.70 3.90 10.96
CA LYS A 41 -4.62 2.62 10.23
C LYS A 41 -5.94 1.85 10.30
N GLU A 42 -6.57 1.80 11.47
CA GLU A 42 -7.86 1.13 11.66
C GLU A 42 -8.97 1.81 10.83
N ALA A 43 -8.99 3.14 10.80
CA ALA A 43 -9.91 3.92 9.97
C ALA A 43 -9.70 3.64 8.47
N LEU A 44 -8.45 3.57 8.02
CA LEU A 44 -8.12 3.23 6.64
C LEU A 44 -8.58 1.80 6.27
N ILE A 45 -8.28 0.81 7.11
CA ILE A 45 -8.71 -0.58 6.90
C ILE A 45 -10.24 -0.65 6.84
N SER A 46 -10.94 0.00 7.77
CA SER A 46 -12.40 0.06 7.80
C SER A 46 -12.96 0.64 6.49
N ARG A 47 -12.40 1.75 6.00
CA ARG A 47 -12.78 2.36 4.72
C ARG A 47 -12.56 1.40 3.53
N ILE A 48 -11.43 0.71 3.48
CA ILE A 48 -11.13 -0.27 2.43
C ILE A 48 -12.17 -1.40 2.45
N LEU A 49 -12.42 -1.99 3.63
CA LEU A 49 -13.36 -3.10 3.77
C LEU A 49 -14.80 -2.69 3.43
N ALA A 50 -15.24 -1.51 3.87
CA ALA A 50 -16.57 -0.99 3.61
C ALA A 50 -16.83 -0.78 2.11
N ARG A 51 -15.82 -0.37 1.34
CA ARG A 51 -15.95 -0.09 -0.11
C ARG A 51 -15.68 -1.30 -1.00
N SER A 52 -14.76 -2.17 -0.59
CA SER A 52 -14.31 -3.32 -1.41
C SER A 52 -15.26 -4.52 -1.37
N LYS A 53 -16.14 -4.59 -0.37
CA LYS A 53 -17.10 -5.69 -0.17
C LYS A 53 -18.52 -5.37 -0.66
N VAL A 54 -18.75 -4.19 -1.24
CA VAL A 54 -20.06 -3.81 -1.77
C VAL A 54 -20.41 -4.68 -2.97
N GLU A 55 -21.61 -5.27 -2.95
CA GLU A 55 -22.18 -6.05 -4.05
C GLU A 55 -23.55 -5.44 -4.43
N PRO A 56 -23.89 -5.31 -5.72
CA PRO A 56 -23.06 -5.64 -6.88
C PRO A 56 -21.88 -4.66 -7.10
N PRO A 57 -20.79 -5.06 -7.78
CA PRO A 57 -19.73 -4.16 -8.19
C PRO A 57 -20.32 -3.01 -9.00
N ALA A 58 -19.85 -1.81 -8.72
CA ALA A 58 -20.26 -0.64 -9.48
C ALA A 58 -19.64 -0.66 -10.89
N ALA A 59 -20.25 0.10 -11.80
CA ALA A 59 -19.57 0.46 -13.05
C ALA A 59 -18.35 1.34 -12.73
N LEU A 60 -17.32 1.24 -13.56
CA LEU A 60 -16.16 2.13 -13.48
C LEU A 60 -16.60 3.58 -13.77
N PRO A 61 -16.25 4.55 -12.91
CA PRO A 61 -16.54 5.95 -13.20
C PRO A 61 -15.75 6.42 -14.43
N PRO A 62 -16.29 7.35 -15.24
CA PRO A 62 -15.54 7.99 -16.32
C PRO A 62 -14.26 8.62 -15.79
N THR A 63 -13.16 8.48 -16.54
CA THR A 63 -11.82 8.99 -16.17
C THR A 63 -11.82 10.48 -15.84
N GLN A 64 -12.63 11.27 -16.54
CA GLN A 64 -12.75 12.73 -16.34
C GLN A 64 -13.43 13.10 -15.01
N SER A 65 -14.23 12.20 -14.45
CA SER A 65 -15.01 12.41 -13.21
C SER A 65 -14.41 11.71 -12.00
N TRP A 66 -13.26 11.06 -12.19
CA TRP A 66 -12.63 10.25 -11.17
C TRP A 66 -12.08 11.12 -10.04
N ASP A 67 -12.50 10.82 -8.82
CA ASP A 67 -12.00 11.47 -7.62
C ASP A 67 -11.45 10.40 -6.67
N GLN A 68 -10.15 10.47 -6.35
CA GLN A 68 -9.50 9.50 -5.47
C GLN A 68 -10.18 9.42 -4.10
N ALA A 69 -10.60 10.54 -3.51
CA ALA A 69 -11.18 10.53 -2.16
C ALA A 69 -12.53 9.78 -2.12
N ARG A 70 -13.34 9.93 -3.18
CA ARG A 70 -14.65 9.27 -3.31
C ARG A 70 -14.56 7.85 -3.85
N ASP A 71 -13.74 7.61 -4.85
CA ASP A 71 -13.80 6.40 -5.67
C ASP A 71 -12.77 5.34 -5.29
N GLU A 72 -11.71 5.69 -4.58
CA GLU A 72 -10.70 4.72 -4.17
C GLU A 72 -11.29 3.63 -3.26
N PHE A 73 -10.83 2.40 -3.46
CA PHE A 73 -11.25 1.16 -2.81
C PHE A 73 -12.63 0.64 -3.18
N ARG A 74 -13.35 1.27 -4.12
CA ARG A 74 -14.63 0.75 -4.61
C ARG A 74 -14.42 -0.54 -5.42
N ARG A 75 -15.29 -1.51 -5.19
CA ARG A 75 -15.41 -2.70 -6.04
C ARG A 75 -16.08 -2.31 -7.36
N VAL A 76 -15.37 -2.52 -8.47
CA VAL A 76 -15.85 -2.17 -9.81
C VAL A 76 -15.75 -3.36 -10.76
N ARG A 77 -16.64 -3.39 -11.76
CA ARG A 77 -16.64 -4.37 -12.85
C ARG A 77 -16.45 -3.66 -14.18
N VAL A 78 -15.56 -4.18 -15.01
CA VAL A 78 -15.19 -3.65 -16.31
C VAL A 78 -15.12 -4.77 -17.35
N THR A 79 -15.42 -4.44 -18.60
CA THR A 79 -15.35 -5.36 -19.73
C THR A 79 -14.46 -4.76 -20.82
N GLY A 80 -13.61 -5.59 -21.42
CA GLY A 80 -12.58 -5.13 -22.34
C GLY A 80 -11.56 -6.19 -22.69
N ARG A 81 -10.40 -5.77 -23.18
CA ARG A 81 -9.30 -6.66 -23.62
C ARG A 81 -7.98 -6.22 -23.00
N PHE A 82 -7.18 -7.18 -22.57
CA PHE A 82 -5.79 -6.94 -22.16
C PHE A 82 -4.87 -6.70 -23.36
N ARG A 83 -3.95 -5.74 -23.24
CA ARG A 83 -2.80 -5.58 -24.14
C ARG A 83 -1.57 -6.22 -23.53
N HIS A 84 -1.46 -7.54 -23.65
CA HIS A 84 -0.35 -8.31 -23.05
C HIS A 84 1.01 -7.91 -23.63
N GLU A 85 1.05 -7.41 -24.86
CA GLU A 85 2.24 -6.87 -25.52
C GLU A 85 2.82 -5.63 -24.84
N ALA A 86 2.01 -4.91 -24.06
CA ALA A 86 2.38 -3.69 -23.35
C ALA A 86 2.36 -3.87 -21.82
N GLU A 87 2.47 -5.11 -21.34
CA GLU A 87 2.56 -5.35 -19.91
C GLU A 87 3.87 -4.81 -19.32
N THR A 88 3.80 -4.33 -18.08
CA THR A 88 4.94 -3.83 -17.32
C THR A 88 5.07 -4.59 -16.02
N LEU A 89 6.31 -4.95 -15.69
CA LEU A 89 6.64 -5.64 -14.46
C LEU A 89 7.22 -4.66 -13.45
N VAL A 90 6.56 -4.52 -12.31
CA VAL A 90 7.05 -3.72 -11.19
C VAL A 90 7.65 -4.65 -10.15
N HIS A 91 8.96 -4.57 -9.95
CA HIS A 91 9.63 -5.39 -8.94
C HIS A 91 9.10 -5.07 -7.55
N GLY A 92 8.85 -6.12 -6.76
CA GLY A 92 8.34 -5.95 -5.41
C GLY A 92 8.53 -7.18 -4.55
N LEU A 93 8.13 -7.04 -3.30
CA LEU A 93 8.14 -8.10 -2.30
C LEU A 93 6.68 -8.45 -1.97
N ALA A 94 6.38 -9.74 -1.97
CA ALA A 94 5.11 -10.25 -1.47
C ALA A 94 5.34 -11.05 -0.17
N ALA A 95 4.29 -11.15 0.65
CA ALA A 95 4.32 -12.06 1.80
C ALA A 95 4.49 -13.49 1.29
N GLY A 96 5.50 -14.19 1.79
CA GLY A 96 5.70 -15.61 1.53
C GLY A 96 4.93 -16.48 2.51
N GLU A 97 4.95 -17.79 2.26
CA GLU A 97 4.37 -18.80 3.15
C GLU A 97 5.07 -18.87 4.50
N VAL A 98 6.37 -18.56 4.53
CA VAL A 98 7.19 -18.54 5.74
C VAL A 98 7.20 -17.13 6.33
N PRO A 99 6.71 -16.92 7.56
CA PRO A 99 6.76 -15.63 8.22
C PRO A 99 8.17 -15.06 8.26
N GLY A 100 8.33 -13.80 7.86
CA GLY A 100 9.63 -13.12 7.83
C GLY A 100 10.47 -13.38 6.57
N ARG A 101 10.05 -14.28 5.67
CA ARG A 101 10.66 -14.43 4.33
C ARG A 101 9.72 -13.91 3.26
N ALA A 102 10.01 -12.70 2.78
CA ALA A 102 9.31 -12.15 1.64
C ALA A 102 9.71 -12.88 0.34
N LEU A 103 8.74 -13.12 -0.54
CA LEU A 103 8.99 -13.60 -1.89
C LEU A 103 9.43 -12.44 -2.77
N GLN A 104 10.52 -12.64 -3.50
CA GLN A 104 10.97 -11.68 -4.51
C GLN A 104 10.29 -11.98 -5.85
N GLY A 105 9.77 -10.94 -6.48
CA GLY A 105 9.08 -11.11 -7.75
C GLY A 105 8.60 -9.80 -8.33
N TYR A 106 7.49 -9.88 -9.05
CA TYR A 106 6.98 -8.76 -9.84
C TYR A 106 5.46 -8.68 -9.72
N TYR A 107 4.95 -7.47 -9.56
CA TYR A 107 3.56 -7.16 -9.86
C TYR A 107 3.42 -6.98 -11.35
N VAL A 108 2.44 -7.68 -11.94
CA VAL A 108 2.19 -7.65 -13.38
C VAL A 108 1.10 -6.63 -13.65
N LEU A 109 1.49 -5.47 -14.17
CA LEU A 109 0.57 -4.41 -14.56
C LEU A 109 0.34 -4.50 -16.07
N THR A 110 -0.91 -4.63 -16.49
CA THR A 110 -1.24 -4.78 -17.92
C THR A 110 -2.28 -3.74 -18.31
N PRO A 111 -2.04 -2.96 -19.38
CA PRO A 111 -3.06 -2.09 -19.94
C PRO A 111 -4.28 -2.89 -20.37
N PHE A 112 -5.45 -2.37 -20.05
CA PHE A 112 -6.74 -2.96 -20.37
C PHE A 112 -7.57 -1.94 -21.13
N LEU A 113 -7.89 -2.27 -22.39
CA LEU A 113 -8.74 -1.47 -23.25
C LEU A 113 -10.19 -1.75 -22.93
N LEU A 114 -10.93 -0.73 -22.53
CA LEU A 114 -12.35 -0.85 -22.20
C LEU A 114 -13.19 -0.85 -23.48
N GLU A 115 -14.30 -1.61 -23.49
CA GLU A 115 -15.22 -1.61 -24.64
C GLU A 115 -15.88 -0.25 -24.88
N ASN A 116 -16.11 0.51 -23.82
CA ASN A 116 -16.69 1.86 -23.88
C ASN A 116 -15.66 2.96 -24.20
N GLY A 117 -14.43 2.58 -24.55
CA GLY A 117 -13.33 3.50 -24.87
C GLY A 117 -12.47 3.87 -23.67
N GLY A 118 -11.22 4.25 -23.97
CA GLY A 118 -10.20 4.53 -22.97
C GLY A 118 -9.44 3.28 -22.52
N SER A 119 -8.52 3.47 -21.60
CA SER A 119 -7.69 2.39 -21.05
C SER A 119 -7.44 2.59 -19.57
N ILE A 120 -7.28 1.48 -18.86
CA ILE A 120 -6.88 1.45 -17.45
C ILE A 120 -5.70 0.51 -17.27
N LEU A 121 -4.94 0.68 -16.21
CA LEU A 121 -3.93 -0.28 -15.78
C LEU A 121 -4.56 -1.25 -14.78
N ILE A 122 -4.47 -2.55 -15.08
CA ILE A 122 -4.89 -3.62 -14.16
C ILE A 122 -3.64 -4.26 -13.57
N ASN A 123 -3.52 -4.21 -12.25
CA ASN A 123 -2.58 -5.07 -11.52
C ASN A 123 -3.19 -6.49 -11.45
N ARG A 124 -2.62 -7.43 -12.21
CA ARG A 124 -3.08 -8.83 -12.28
C ARG A 124 -2.58 -9.69 -11.12
N GLY A 125 -1.80 -9.11 -10.20
CA GLY A 125 -1.24 -9.79 -9.05
C GLY A 125 0.27 -9.92 -9.11
N PHE A 126 0.79 -10.63 -8.12
CA PHE A 126 2.22 -10.88 -7.93
C PHE A 126 2.62 -12.22 -8.55
N VAL A 127 3.78 -12.25 -9.21
CA VAL A 127 4.42 -13.47 -9.68
C VAL A 127 5.84 -13.57 -9.11
N PRO A 128 6.26 -14.74 -8.62
CA PRO A 128 7.66 -15.00 -8.27
C PRO A 128 8.60 -14.77 -9.46
N THR A 129 9.89 -14.60 -9.17
CA THR A 129 10.91 -14.28 -10.19
C THR A 129 11.00 -15.36 -11.27
N GLU A 130 10.73 -16.63 -10.92
CA GLU A 130 10.74 -17.79 -11.82
C GLU A 130 9.62 -17.71 -12.87
N LEU A 131 8.52 -17.03 -12.54
CA LEU A 131 7.34 -16.84 -13.39
C LEU A 131 7.34 -15.47 -14.10
N LYS A 132 8.50 -14.80 -14.15
CA LYS A 132 8.66 -13.50 -14.82
C LYS A 132 8.26 -13.56 -16.30
N ALA A 133 8.72 -14.58 -17.03
CA ALA A 133 8.44 -14.73 -18.46
C ALA A 133 6.97 -15.04 -18.72
N PRO A 134 6.28 -14.37 -19.66
CA PRO A 134 4.86 -14.61 -19.96
C PRO A 134 4.55 -16.08 -20.29
N ALA A 135 5.46 -16.75 -20.99
CA ALA A 135 5.35 -18.17 -21.34
C ALA A 135 5.22 -19.09 -20.12
N ASN A 136 5.83 -18.71 -18.99
CA ASN A 136 5.77 -19.48 -17.74
C ASN A 136 4.47 -19.22 -16.95
N ARG A 137 3.62 -18.30 -17.41
CA ARG A 137 2.37 -17.88 -16.74
C ARG A 137 1.20 -17.73 -17.73
N ALA A 138 1.05 -18.71 -18.61
CA ALA A 138 0.00 -18.74 -19.64
C ALA A 138 -1.42 -18.55 -19.09
N ALA A 139 -1.70 -19.08 -17.88
CA ALA A 139 -3.02 -18.92 -17.24
C ALA A 139 -3.41 -17.45 -16.98
N GLY A 140 -2.44 -16.54 -16.84
CA GLY A 140 -2.69 -15.10 -16.71
C GLY A 140 -2.84 -14.37 -18.04
N GLN A 141 -2.49 -14.99 -19.16
CA GLN A 141 -2.55 -14.42 -20.51
C GLN A 141 -3.93 -14.67 -21.13
N VAL A 142 -4.95 -14.01 -20.58
CA VAL A 142 -6.33 -14.14 -21.05
C VAL A 142 -6.50 -13.37 -22.35
N ASP A 143 -6.80 -14.07 -23.44
CA ASP A 143 -7.07 -13.47 -24.74
C ASP A 143 -8.56 -13.14 -24.93
N GLY A 144 -8.84 -12.18 -25.81
CA GLY A 144 -10.21 -11.80 -26.18
C GLY A 144 -10.88 -10.80 -25.23
N ILE A 145 -12.20 -10.66 -25.38
CA ILE A 145 -13.02 -9.80 -24.51
C ILE A 145 -13.30 -10.54 -23.21
N THR A 146 -13.00 -9.90 -22.09
CA THR A 146 -13.18 -10.46 -20.75
C THR A 146 -13.72 -9.43 -19.78
N THR A 147 -14.43 -9.92 -18.77
CA THR A 147 -15.01 -9.10 -17.71
C THR A 147 -14.18 -9.29 -16.45
N VAL A 148 -13.60 -8.20 -15.95
CA VAL A 148 -12.77 -8.18 -14.74
C VAL A 148 -13.50 -7.46 -13.63
N THR A 149 -13.50 -8.04 -12.43
CA THR A 149 -13.94 -7.37 -11.21
C THR A 149 -12.74 -7.10 -10.33
N GLY A 150 -12.56 -5.85 -9.89
CA GLY A 150 -11.39 -5.43 -9.14
C GLY A 150 -11.70 -4.30 -8.17
N ILE A 151 -10.66 -3.83 -7.49
CA ILE A 151 -10.72 -2.69 -6.58
C ILE A 151 -10.07 -1.49 -7.24
N LEU A 152 -10.81 -0.38 -7.35
CA LEU A 152 -10.29 0.84 -7.94
C LEU A 152 -9.24 1.47 -7.03
N ARG A 153 -8.08 1.83 -7.58
CA ARG A 153 -6.98 2.51 -6.88
C ARG A 153 -6.57 3.77 -7.61
N GLY A 154 -6.37 4.84 -6.84
CA GLY A 154 -5.85 6.13 -7.31
C GLY A 154 -4.47 6.01 -7.94
N SER A 155 -4.10 7.00 -8.74
CA SER A 155 -2.71 7.14 -9.14
C SER A 155 -1.86 7.44 -7.91
N GLU A 156 -0.72 6.76 -7.78
CA GLU A 156 0.18 6.99 -6.66
C GLU A 156 1.04 8.24 -6.93
N PRO A 157 1.23 9.11 -5.92
CA PRO A 157 2.10 10.26 -6.09
C PRO A 157 3.55 9.79 -6.34
N ARG A 158 4.20 10.39 -7.33
CA ARG A 158 5.63 10.14 -7.58
C ARG A 158 6.45 10.56 -6.37
N THR A 159 7.26 9.63 -5.87
CA THR A 159 8.24 9.90 -4.81
C THR A 159 9.60 10.24 -5.42
N MET A 160 10.53 10.72 -4.61
CA MET A 160 11.89 11.12 -5.04
C MET A 160 12.70 9.99 -5.70
N PHE A 161 12.31 8.73 -5.51
CA PHE A 161 13.00 7.56 -6.05
C PHE A 161 12.36 7.02 -7.34
N VAL A 162 11.29 7.66 -7.84
CA VAL A 162 10.63 7.27 -9.08
C VAL A 162 11.16 8.15 -10.22
N PRO A 163 11.86 7.57 -11.22
CA PRO A 163 12.35 8.30 -12.39
C PRO A 163 11.23 9.04 -13.12
N ALA A 164 11.61 10.00 -13.97
CA ALA A 164 10.66 10.63 -14.87
C ALA A 164 10.04 9.58 -15.82
N PRO A 165 8.75 9.71 -16.18
CA PRO A 165 8.16 8.87 -17.22
C PRO A 165 8.96 9.00 -18.51
N ASP A 166 9.30 7.86 -19.12
CA ASP A 166 9.86 7.81 -20.47
C ASP A 166 8.71 7.48 -21.43
N PRO A 167 8.16 8.47 -22.17
CA PRO A 167 6.98 8.25 -23.02
C PRO A 167 7.27 7.40 -24.26
N VAL A 168 8.54 7.09 -24.54
CA VAL A 168 8.96 6.29 -25.70
C VAL A 168 8.95 4.78 -25.38
N ARG A 169 8.89 4.42 -24.09
CA ARG A 169 8.92 3.06 -23.58
C ARG A 169 7.62 2.66 -22.90
#